data_AF-A0A8S2V7U2-F1
#
_entry.id   AF-A0A8S2V7U2-F1
#
_cell.length_a   1.000
_cell.length_b   1.000
_cell.length_c   1.000
_cell.angle_alpha   90.00
_cell.angle_beta   90.00
_cell.angle_gamma   90.00
#
_symmetry.space_group_name_H-M   'P 1'
#
loop_
_entity.id
_entity.type
_entity.pdbx_description
1 polymer ?
#
loop_
_entity_poly.entity_id
_entity_poly.type
_entity_poly.pdbx_seq_one_letter_code
_entity_poly.pdbx_strand_id
1 'polypeptide(L)'
;WKDSSILPLLNFLQNQITPTIDNLPKFYGLARLHRVIDGALYRIFNNKHSSERLLLVIPSSKVTNILQLAHDHATAAHLGRRKTLSRLNSRFYWP
;
A
#
# COMPACT_ATOMS: atom_id res chain seq x y z
N TRP A 1 -8.15 -14.78 -0.31
CA TRP A 1 -7.39 -13.85 -1.15
C TRP A 1 -6.18 -13.41 -0.34
N LYS A 2 -5.12 -14.23 -0.35
CA LYS A 2 -3.81 -13.88 0.25
C LYS A 2 -3.10 -12.99 -0.75
N ASP A 3 -2.46 -11.91 -0.29
CA ASP A 3 -1.64 -10.99 -1.09
C ASP A 3 -0.46 -11.69 -1.80
N SER A 4 -0.76 -12.50 -2.82
CA SER A 4 0.24 -13.24 -3.59
C SER A 4 1.15 -12.33 -4.41
N SER A 5 0.81 -11.04 -4.54
CA SER A 5 1.60 -10.03 -5.27
C SER A 5 2.57 -9.26 -4.39
N ILE A 6 2.35 -9.12 -3.07
CA ILE A 6 3.21 -8.30 -2.20
C ILE A 6 4.59 -8.93 -2.03
N LEU A 7 4.66 -10.23 -1.74
CA LEU A 7 5.94 -10.91 -1.48
C LEU A 7 6.84 -10.95 -2.72
N PRO A 8 6.36 -11.29 -3.93
CA PRO A 8 7.16 -11.18 -5.15
C PRO A 8 7.65 -9.76 -5.42
N LEU A 9 6.81 -8.74 -5.18
CA LEU A 9 7.21 -7.33 -5.34
C LEU A 9 8.30 -6.93 -4.35
N LEU A 10 8.16 -7.31 -3.08
CA LEU A 10 9.14 -7.00 -2.05
C LEU A 10 10.49 -7.64 -2.36
N ASN A 11 10.49 -8.93 -2.71
CA ASN A 11 11.71 -9.67 -3.07
C ASN A 11 12.39 -9.10 -4.31
N PHE A 12 11.62 -8.73 -5.33
CA PHE A 12 12.17 -8.10 -6.53
C PHE A 12 12.78 -6.74 -6.23
N LEU A 13 12.07 -5.86 -5.51
CA LEU A 13 12.51 -4.49 -5.25
C LEU A 13 13.67 -4.42 -4.24
N GLN A 14 13.72 -5.31 -3.25
CA GLN A 14 14.81 -5.35 -2.25
C GLN A 14 16.01 -6.14 -2.74
N ASN A 15 15.77 -7.33 -3.30
CA ASN A 15 16.81 -8.35 -3.51
C ASN A 15 17.09 -8.62 -4.99
N GLN A 16 16.43 -7.92 -5.92
CA GLN A 16 16.54 -8.14 -7.37
C GLN A 16 16.19 -9.57 -7.80
N ILE A 17 15.34 -10.25 -7.01
CA ILE A 17 14.88 -11.61 -7.32
C ILE A 17 13.70 -11.51 -8.29
N THR A 18 13.92 -11.91 -9.54
CA THR A 18 12.87 -11.95 -10.56
C THR A 18 11.86 -13.05 -10.24
N PRO A 19 10.55 -12.74 -10.18
CA PRO A 19 9.55 -13.75 -9.91
C PRO A 19 9.28 -14.65 -11.12
N THR A 20 9.02 -15.92 -10.85
CA THR A 20 8.54 -16.89 -11.86
C THR A 20 7.02 -16.78 -11.97
N ILE A 21 6.56 -15.81 -12.77
CA ILE A 21 5.12 -15.52 -12.97
C ILE A 21 4.81 -15.33 -14.45
N ASP A 22 3.63 -15.78 -14.88
CA ASP A 22 3.24 -15.85 -16.29
C ASP A 22 3.06 -14.49 -16.97
N ASN A 23 2.88 -13.40 -16.19
CA ASN A 23 2.62 -12.06 -16.72
C ASN A 23 3.64 -11.03 -16.23
N LEU A 24 4.88 -11.19 -16.71
CA LEU A 24 5.99 -10.26 -16.44
C LEU A 24 5.70 -8.79 -16.82
N PRO A 25 5.06 -8.46 -17.96
CA PRO A 25 4.75 -7.06 -18.28
C PRO A 25 3.85 -6.39 -17.23
N LYS A 26 2.81 -7.09 -16.77
CA LYS A 26 1.95 -6.61 -15.68
C LYS A 26 2.75 -6.44 -14.39
N PHE A 27 3.64 -7.39 -14.09
CA PHE A 27 4.49 -7.31 -12.91
C PHE A 27 5.43 -6.10 -12.92
N TYR A 28 6.14 -5.86 -14.03
CA TYR A 28 7.02 -4.70 -14.14
C TYR A 28 6.22 -3.39 -14.10
N GLY A 29 5.03 -3.36 -14.70
CA GLY A 29 4.10 -2.23 -14.56
C GLY A 29 3.72 -1.97 -13.10
N LEU A 30 3.46 -3.03 -12.32
CA LEU A 30 3.23 -2.91 -10.88
C LEU A 30 4.49 -2.48 -10.13
N ALA A 31 5.65 -3.09 -10.39
CA ALA A 31 6.90 -2.76 -9.72
C ALA A 31 7.30 -1.28 -9.91
N ARG A 32 7.10 -0.72 -11.11
CA ARG A 32 7.34 0.71 -11.39
C ARG A 32 6.49 1.67 -10.55
N LEU A 33 5.37 1.19 -10.03
CA LEU A 33 4.46 1.97 -9.20
C LEU A 33 4.72 1.76 -7.71
N HIS A 34 5.77 1.03 -7.33
CA HIS A 34 6.12 0.80 -5.94
C HIS A 34 7.59 1.08 -5.65
N ARG A 35 7.88 1.36 -4.37
CA ARG A 35 9.24 1.54 -3.86
C ARG A 35 9.33 0.88 -2.50
N VAL A 36 10.51 0.38 -2.16
CA VAL A 36 10.82 -0.07 -0.81
C VAL A 36 11.66 0.98 -0.10
N ILE A 37 11.26 1.35 1.10
CA ILE A 37 11.97 2.31 1.96
C ILE A 37 12.01 1.68 3.35
N ASP A 38 13.20 1.55 3.93
CA ASP A 38 13.43 0.98 5.27
C ASP A 38 12.72 -0.35 5.53
N GLY A 39 12.69 -1.22 4.52
CA GLY A 39 12.04 -2.54 4.62
C GLY A 39 10.53 -2.54 4.37
N ALA A 40 9.90 -1.39 4.21
CA ALA A 40 8.47 -1.25 3.97
C ALA A 40 8.15 -0.94 2.49
N LEU A 41 7.07 -1.55 1.96
CA LEU A 41 6.61 -1.35 0.59
C LEU A 41 5.67 -0.14 0.52
N TYR A 42 5.93 0.76 -0.42
CA TYR A 42 5.12 1.95 -0.69
C TYR A 42 4.60 1.94 -2.12
N ARG A 43 3.35 2.39 -2.31
CA ARG A 43 2.76 2.72 -3.60
C ARG A 43 3.04 4.18 -3.95
N ILE A 44 3.57 4.39 -5.13
CA ILE A 44 3.82 5.70 -5.73
C ILE A 44 2.51 6.22 -6.34
N PHE A 45 2.11 7.43 -5.94
CA PHE A 45 0.96 8.13 -6.48
C PHE A 45 1.39 9.53 -6.94
N ASN A 46 1.32 9.76 -8.25
CA ASN A 46 1.61 11.06 -8.83
C ASN A 46 0.33 11.89 -8.86
N ASN A 47 0.30 13.00 -8.13
CA ASN A 47 -0.82 13.93 -8.23
C ASN A 47 -0.65 14.86 -9.46
N LYS A 48 -1.73 15.54 -9.85
CA LYS A 48 -1.73 16.51 -10.96
C LYS A 48 -0.81 17.72 -10.72
N HIS A 49 -0.29 17.88 -9.50
CA HIS A 49 0.57 18.99 -9.08
C HIS A 49 2.05 18.56 -8.97
N SER A 50 2.44 17.49 -9.66
CA SER A 50 3.82 16.99 -9.76
C SER A 50 4.49 16.62 -8.43
N SER A 51 3.73 16.47 -7.34
CA SER A 51 4.27 15.90 -6.09
C SER A 51 4.01 14.39 -6.05
N GLU A 52 5.10 13.64 -5.94
CA GLU A 52 5.07 12.22 -5.62
C GLU A 52 4.52 12.05 -4.20
N ARG A 53 3.48 11.23 -4.05
CA ARG A 53 3.00 10.77 -2.75
C ARG A 53 3.29 9.28 -2.60
N LEU A 54 3.82 8.91 -1.45
CA LEU A 54 4.07 7.52 -1.09
C LEU A 54 2.99 7.05 -0.10
N LEU A 55 2.29 5.99 -0.45
CA LEU A 55 1.27 5.35 0.39
C LEU A 55 1.82 4.01 0.89
N LEU A 56 1.82 3.78 2.21
CA LEU A 56 2.30 2.53 2.76
C LEU A 56 1.38 1.38 2.33
N VAL A 57 1.94 0.33 1.73
CA VAL A 57 1.19 -0.86 1.32
C VAL A 57 0.90 -1.72 2.53
N ILE A 58 -0.38 -1.96 2.78
CA ILE A 58 -0.84 -2.80 3.89
C ILE A 58 -1.38 -4.11 3.32
N PRO A 59 -0.93 -5.27 3.82
CA PRO A 59 -1.54 -6.55 3.48
C PRO A 59 -3.03 -6.57 3.84
N SER A 60 -3.89 -7.15 3.00
CA SER A 60 -5.34 -7.24 3.23
C SER A 60 -5.68 -7.83 4.60
N SER A 61 -4.84 -8.76 5.10
CA SER A 61 -4.99 -9.37 6.44
C SER A 61 -4.85 -8.37 7.60
N LYS A 62 -4.15 -7.25 7.39
CA LYS A 62 -3.93 -6.20 8.40
C LYS A 62 -4.90 -5.01 8.24
N VAL A 63 -5.66 -4.95 7.15
CA VAL A 63 -6.58 -3.84 6.86
C VAL A 63 -7.63 -3.71 7.97
N THR A 64 -8.25 -4.81 8.41
CA THR A 64 -9.24 -4.79 9.50
C THR A 64 -8.65 -4.23 10.78
N ASN A 65 -7.41 -4.60 11.13
CA ASN A 65 -6.74 -4.09 12.32
C ASN A 65 -6.47 -2.59 12.25
N ILE A 66 -6.07 -2.08 11.08
CA ILE A 66 -5.86 -0.63 10.87
C ILE A 66 -7.18 0.14 10.94
N LEU A 67 -8.26 -0.41 10.36
CA LEU A 67 -9.58 0.20 10.45
C LEU A 67 -10.08 0.25 11.90
N GLN A 68 -9.86 -0.82 12.67
CA GLN A 68 -10.21 -0.88 14.09
C GLN A 68 -9.40 0.14 14.91
N LEU A 69 -8.07 0.19 14.75
CA LEU A 69 -7.22 1.18 15.42
C LEU A 69 -7.63 2.63 15.10
N ALA A 70 -8.03 2.89 13.86
CA ALA A 70 -8.48 4.22 13.44
C ALA A 70 -9.87 4.59 13.98
N HIS A 71 -10.68 3.59 14.33
CA HIS A 71 -11.98 3.76 14.99
C HIS A 71 -11.83 3.98 16.51
N ASP A 72 -10.95 3.21 17.15
CA ASP A 72 -10.79 3.20 18.62
C ASP A 72 -9.98 4.40 19.15
N HIS A 73 -9.29 5.15 18.28
CA HIS A 73 -8.67 6.41 18.65
C HIS A 73 -9.75 7.47 18.92
N ALA A 74 -9.92 7.86 20.19
CA ALA A 74 -11.03 8.70 20.70
C ALA A 74 -11.34 10.01 19.93
N THR A 75 -10.39 10.53 19.13
CA THR A 75 -10.58 11.69 18.25
C THR A 75 -11.32 11.40 16.94
N ALA A 76 -11.53 10.13 16.58
CA ALA A 76 -12.27 9.70 15.40
C ALA A 76 -13.80 9.71 15.59
N ALA A 77 -14.27 9.60 16.84
CA ALA A 77 -15.70 9.60 17.20
C ALA A 77 -16.43 10.88 16.75
N HIS A 78 -15.72 12.01 16.67
CA HIS A 78 -16.28 13.29 16.20
C HIS A 78 -16.25 13.50 14.68
N LEU A 79 -15.48 12.71 13.92
CA LEU A 79 -15.22 12.98 12.49
C LEU A 79 -16.02 12.06 11.55
N GLY A 80 -16.57 10.95 12.04
CA GLY A 80 -17.39 10.02 11.27
C GLY A 80 -16.57 9.15 10.29
N ARG A 81 -17.11 7.96 9.98
CA ARG A 81 -16.44 6.92 9.17
C ARG A 81 -15.79 7.43 7.87
N ARG A 82 -16.43 8.37 7.17
CA ARG A 82 -15.94 8.91 5.89
C ARG A 82 -14.65 9.72 6.04
N LYS A 83 -14.51 10.53 7.11
CA LYS A 83 -13.29 11.32 7.35
C LYS A 83 -12.14 10.43 7.81
N THR A 84 -12.42 9.39 8.61
CA THR A 84 -11.43 8.38 9.00
C THR A 84 -10.90 7.63 7.78
N LEU A 85 -11.79 7.16 6.90
CA LEU A 85 -11.39 6.47 5.68
C LEU A 85 -10.60 7.38 4.73
N SER A 86 -11.01 8.64 4.57
CA SER A 86 -10.29 9.62 3.75
C SER A 86 -8.86 9.87 4.26
N ARG A 87 -8.67 9.96 5.59
CA ARG A 87 -7.33 10.08 6.20
C ARG A 87 -6.49 8.83 5.97
N LEU A 88 -7.07 7.64 6.13
CA LEU A 88 -6.36 6.38 5.87
C LEU A 88 -5.94 6.26 4.40
N ASN A 89 -6.84 6.53 3.45
CA ASN A 89 -6.55 6.49 2.02
C ASN A 89 -5.50 7.52 1.56
N SER A 90 -5.23 8.55 2.38
CA SER A 90 -4.15 9.50 2.10
C SER A 90 -2.77 9.02 2.52
N ARG A 91 -2.68 7.93 3.28
CA ARG A 91 -1.43 7.42 3.88
C ARG A 91 -1.17 5.95 3.57
N PHE A 92 -2.21 5.17 3.31
CA PHE A 92 -2.14 3.73 3.10
C PHE A 92 -2.73 3.34 1.74
N TYR A 93 -2.20 2.26 1.19
CA TYR A 93 -2.71 1.60 0.00
C TYR A 93 -2.93 0.13 0.31
N TRP A 94 -4.04 -0.42 -0.16
CA TRP A 94 -4.28 -1.86 -0.18
C TRP A 94 -4.92 -2.21 -1.54
N PRO A 95 -4.49 -3.29 -2.20
CA PRO A 95 -5.05 -3.76 -3.47
C PRO A 95 -6.39 -4.49 -3.31
#